data_AF-A0A6J4NGZ2-F1
#
_entry.id   AF-A0A6J4NGZ2-F1
#
_cell.length_a   1.000
_cell.length_b   1.000
_cell.length_c   1.000
_cell.angle_alpha   90.00
_cell.angle_beta   90.00
_cell.angle_gamma   90.00
#
_symmetry.space_group_name_H-M   'P 1'
#
loop_
_entity.id
_entity.type
_entity.pdbx_description
1 polymer ?
#
loop_
_entity_poly.entity_id
_entity_poly.type
_entity_poly.pdbx_seq_one_letter_code
_entity_poly.pdbx_strand_id
1 'polypeptide(L)'
;MAPPSGHPPPTTGLLGEGVEVPLVPLAQETCRRYQAEFPDERERYGDAGTAWCVHDNQHLLFWGAGAVDGWVDMDREVSWLADVLAARGFPLDRLARNLDLAAEVVLEEVSTELGRLWAGVLAAAATSVRLRLRAGHKPG
;
A
#
# COMPACT_ATOMS: atom_id res chain seq x y z
N MET A 1 14.03 -10.80 -10.88
CA MET A 1 13.97 -9.42 -10.34
C MET A 1 15.14 -9.22 -9.38
N ALA A 2 15.78 -8.04 -9.35
CA ALA A 2 16.82 -7.73 -8.36
C ALA A 2 16.18 -7.27 -7.03
N PRO A 3 16.89 -7.33 -5.88
CA PRO A 3 16.38 -6.81 -4.61
C PRO A 3 16.00 -5.32 -4.69
N PRO A 4 15.18 -4.82 -3.75
CA PRO A 4 14.88 -3.39 -3.64
C PRO A 4 16.13 -2.52 -3.69
N SER A 5 16.09 -1.52 -4.55
CA SER A 5 17.14 -0.50 -4.68
C SER A 5 16.47 0.86 -4.88
N GLY A 6 17.05 1.92 -4.34
CA GLY A 6 16.43 3.23 -4.26
C GLY A 6 16.56 3.84 -2.87
N HIS A 7 15.59 4.67 -2.49
CA HIS A 7 15.50 5.17 -1.11
C HIS A 7 15.07 4.06 -0.17
N PRO A 8 15.70 3.94 1.01
CA PRO A 8 15.29 2.96 2.01
C PRO A 8 13.86 3.25 2.45
N PRO A 9 13.02 2.21 2.65
CA PRO A 9 11.64 2.41 3.05
C PRO A 9 11.58 2.84 4.52
N PRO A 10 10.63 3.71 4.89
CA PRO A 10 10.42 4.08 6.30
C PRO A 10 10.11 2.84 7.14
N THR A 11 10.72 2.75 8.32
CA THR A 11 10.48 1.63 9.25
C THR A 11 9.41 1.95 10.30
N THR A 12 9.08 3.22 10.47
CA THR A 12 8.18 3.75 11.51
C THR A 12 7.25 4.79 10.89
N GLY A 13 5.97 4.72 11.22
CA GLY A 13 4.97 5.76 10.97
C GLY A 13 4.73 6.56 12.24
N LEU A 14 4.38 7.83 12.09
CA LEU A 14 3.99 8.70 13.20
C LEU A 14 2.48 8.95 13.10
N LEU A 15 1.81 8.90 14.24
CA LEU A 15 0.40 9.23 14.38
C LEU A 15 0.21 10.22 15.54
N GLY A 16 -0.57 11.28 15.32
CA GLY A 16 -0.93 12.27 16.32
C GLY A 16 0.30 12.96 16.94
N GLU A 17 0.32 13.07 18.26
CA GLU A 17 1.44 13.69 19.01
C GLU A 17 2.70 12.79 19.10
N GLY A 18 3.09 12.18 17.97
CA GLY A 18 4.33 11.42 17.84
C GLY A 18 4.24 9.96 18.28
N VAL A 19 3.05 9.34 18.25
CA VAL A 19 2.91 7.90 18.49
C VAL A 19 3.58 7.14 17.34
N GLU A 20 4.67 6.45 17.66
CA GLU A 20 5.41 5.63 16.70
C GLU A 20 4.76 4.26 16.51
N VAL A 21 4.50 3.90 15.24
CA VAL A 21 4.01 2.58 14.86
C VAL A 21 5.03 1.88 13.95
N PRO A 22 5.49 0.66 14.28
CA PRO A 22 6.42 -0.09 13.42
C PRO A 22 5.72 -0.51 12.13
N LEU A 23 6.28 -0.12 10.97
CA LEU A 23 5.69 -0.38 9.66
C LEU A 23 6.06 -1.75 9.09
N VAL A 24 7.23 -2.28 9.48
CA VAL A 24 7.72 -3.56 8.94
C VAL A 24 6.77 -4.72 9.24
N PRO A 25 6.26 -4.92 10.47
CA PRO A 25 5.33 -6.02 10.75
C PRO A 25 4.02 -5.89 9.98
N LEU A 26 3.48 -4.66 9.87
CA LEU A 26 2.27 -4.38 9.10
C LEU A 26 2.47 -4.71 7.62
N ALA A 27 3.57 -4.24 7.02
CA ALA A 27 3.90 -4.50 5.62
C ALA A 27 4.10 -6.00 5.35
N GLN A 28 4.78 -6.72 6.25
CA GLN A 28 4.97 -8.17 6.15
C GLN A 28 3.63 -8.92 6.18
N GLU A 29 2.74 -8.54 7.10
CA GLU A 29 1.42 -9.17 7.21
C GLU A 29 0.54 -8.86 6.00
N THR A 30 0.53 -7.62 5.50
CA THR A 30 -0.16 -7.26 4.26
C THR A 30 0.35 -8.09 3.08
N CYS A 31 1.67 -8.19 2.91
CA CYS A 31 2.28 -9.00 1.85
C CYS A 31 1.97 -10.49 1.99
N ARG A 32 1.94 -11.02 3.22
CA ARG A 32 1.56 -12.41 3.47
C ARG A 32 0.13 -12.69 3.01
N ARG A 33 -0.83 -11.80 3.35
CA ARG A 33 -2.23 -11.92 2.89
C ARG A 33 -2.34 -11.77 1.38
N TYR A 34 -1.64 -10.79 0.80
CA TYR A 34 -1.63 -10.53 -0.64
C TYR A 34 -1.11 -11.74 -1.43
N GLN A 35 -0.01 -12.35 -0.98
CA GLN A 35 0.55 -13.55 -1.63
C GLN A 35 -0.34 -14.78 -1.48
N ALA A 36 -1.08 -14.89 -0.37
CA ALA A 36 -2.07 -15.95 -0.21
C ALA A 36 -3.25 -15.78 -1.19
N GLU A 37 -3.63 -14.55 -1.50
CA GLU A 37 -4.69 -14.23 -2.47
C GLU A 37 -4.22 -14.34 -3.94
N PHE A 38 -2.96 -13.99 -4.22
CA PHE A 38 -2.36 -13.98 -5.55
C PHE A 38 -1.09 -14.85 -5.62
N PRO A 39 -1.23 -16.19 -5.59
CA PRO A 39 -0.08 -17.10 -5.57
C PRO A 39 0.77 -17.04 -6.85
N ASP A 40 0.22 -16.54 -7.96
CA ASP A 40 0.92 -16.34 -9.24
C ASP A 40 1.97 -15.22 -9.21
N GLU A 41 1.94 -14.34 -8.20
CA GLU A 41 2.94 -13.29 -7.99
C GLU A 41 4.37 -13.84 -7.91
N ARG A 42 4.54 -15.01 -7.30
CA ARG A 42 5.86 -15.64 -7.18
C ARG A 42 6.41 -16.08 -8.53
N GLU A 43 5.55 -16.60 -9.42
CA GLU A 43 5.94 -16.93 -10.78
C GLU A 43 6.32 -15.67 -11.57
N ARG A 44 5.54 -14.59 -11.37
CA ARG A 44 5.70 -13.34 -12.10
C ARG A 44 6.93 -12.52 -11.70
N TYR A 45 7.27 -12.48 -10.41
CA TYR A 45 8.28 -11.57 -9.87
C TYR A 45 9.45 -12.28 -9.17
N GLY A 46 9.33 -13.58 -8.92
CA GLY A 46 10.35 -14.40 -8.25
C GLY A 46 10.53 -14.03 -6.78
N ASP A 47 11.58 -14.57 -6.15
CA ASP A 47 11.80 -14.42 -4.71
C ASP A 47 12.08 -12.96 -4.28
N ALA A 48 12.56 -12.11 -5.20
CA ALA A 48 12.74 -10.68 -4.92
C ALA A 48 11.40 -9.92 -4.85
N GLY A 49 10.32 -10.48 -5.39
CA GLY A 49 8.97 -9.89 -5.36
C GLY A 49 8.45 -9.71 -3.93
N THR A 50 8.76 -10.63 -3.02
CA THR A 50 8.41 -10.48 -1.60
C THR A 50 9.12 -9.29 -0.96
N ALA A 51 10.41 -9.09 -1.25
CA ALA A 51 11.17 -7.97 -0.72
C ALA A 51 10.64 -6.62 -1.25
N TRP A 52 10.30 -6.56 -2.54
CA TRP A 52 9.65 -5.39 -3.14
C TRP A 52 8.25 -5.14 -2.57
N CYS A 53 7.47 -6.19 -2.33
CA CYS A 53 6.15 -6.05 -1.70
C CYS A 53 6.25 -5.39 -0.32
N VAL A 54 7.17 -5.87 0.52
CA VAL A 54 7.34 -5.31 1.88
C VAL A 54 7.83 -3.86 1.78
N HIS A 55 8.82 -3.61 0.93
CA HIS A 55 9.36 -2.28 0.67
C HIS A 55 8.27 -1.27 0.26
N ASP A 56 7.45 -1.63 -0.72
CA ASP A 56 6.42 -0.73 -1.24
C ASP A 56 5.26 -0.55 -0.24
N ASN A 57 4.90 -1.61 0.50
CA ASN A 57 3.89 -1.49 1.56
C ASN A 57 4.37 -0.61 2.72
N GLN A 58 5.66 -0.60 3.07
CA GLN A 58 6.18 0.36 4.06
C GLN A 58 5.98 1.81 3.62
N HIS A 59 6.16 2.13 2.33
CA HIS A 59 5.87 3.47 1.80
C HIS A 59 4.38 3.80 1.84
N LEU A 60 3.52 2.89 1.38
CA LEU A 60 2.06 3.07 1.40
C LEU A 60 1.53 3.30 2.82
N LEU A 61 2.02 2.52 3.78
CA LEU A 61 1.69 2.64 5.19
C LEU A 61 2.17 4.00 5.73
N PHE A 62 3.41 4.38 5.46
CA PHE A 62 3.97 5.66 5.88
C PHE A 62 3.16 6.86 5.35
N TRP A 63 2.77 6.83 4.07
CA TRP A 63 1.91 7.86 3.48
C TRP A 63 0.53 7.90 4.13
N GLY A 64 -0.07 6.74 4.41
CA GLY A 64 -1.35 6.68 5.08
C GLY A 64 -1.31 7.29 6.49
N ALA A 65 -0.25 7.01 7.26
CA ALA A 65 -0.05 7.62 8.57
C ALA A 65 0.13 9.15 8.44
N GLY A 66 0.92 9.60 7.46
CA GLY A 66 1.10 11.03 7.22
C GLY A 66 -0.12 11.77 6.73
N ALA A 67 -1.04 11.09 6.06
CA ALA A 67 -2.32 11.65 5.66
C ALA A 67 -3.28 11.82 6.84
N VAL A 68 -3.25 10.92 7.83
CA VAL A 68 -3.98 11.10 9.09
C VAL A 68 -3.51 12.35 9.83
N ASP A 69 -2.20 12.59 9.83
CA ASP A 69 -1.58 13.77 10.45
C ASP A 69 -1.60 15.02 9.54
N GLY A 70 -2.13 14.91 8.32
CA GLY A 70 -2.36 16.04 7.41
C GLY A 70 -1.13 16.58 6.67
N TRP A 71 0.01 15.86 6.68
CA TRP A 71 1.23 16.27 5.97
C TRP A 71 1.52 15.48 4.68
N VAL A 72 0.71 14.45 4.37
CA VAL A 72 0.73 13.74 3.07
C VAL A 72 -0.63 13.85 2.38
N ASP A 73 -0.59 14.09 1.08
CA ASP A 73 -1.74 13.95 0.18
C ASP A 73 -1.76 12.52 -0.39
N MET A 74 -2.53 11.63 0.26
CA MET A 74 -2.57 10.21 -0.10
C MET A 74 -3.05 9.96 -1.54
N ASP A 75 -4.05 10.71 -2.00
CA ASP A 75 -4.59 10.53 -3.35
C ASP A 75 -3.55 10.91 -4.41
N ARG A 76 -2.77 11.96 -4.18
CA ARG A 76 -1.66 12.35 -5.06
C ARG A 76 -0.58 11.28 -5.11
N GLU A 77 -0.12 10.77 -3.96
CA GLU A 77 0.94 9.76 -3.89
C GLU A 77 0.51 8.45 -4.56
N VAL A 78 -0.70 7.97 -4.26
CA VAL A 78 -1.23 6.74 -4.85
C VAL A 78 -1.56 6.91 -6.33
N SER A 79 -1.99 8.11 -6.77
CA SER A 79 -2.15 8.43 -8.19
C SER A 79 -0.81 8.28 -8.94
N TRP A 80 0.25 8.89 -8.42
CA TRP A 80 1.58 8.78 -9.01
C TRP A 80 2.07 7.33 -9.06
N LEU A 81 1.93 6.59 -7.95
CA LEU A 81 2.34 5.19 -7.89
C LEU A 81 1.56 4.33 -8.89
N ALA A 82 0.25 4.54 -9.00
CA ALA A 82 -0.58 3.84 -9.98
C ALA A 82 -0.09 4.08 -11.42
N ASP A 83 0.32 5.30 -11.77
CA ASP A 83 0.87 5.59 -13.11
C ASP A 83 2.22 4.89 -13.33
N VAL A 84 3.10 4.88 -12.33
CA VAL A 84 4.39 4.17 -12.39
C VAL A 84 4.18 2.66 -12.55
N LEU A 85 3.26 2.06 -11.78
CA LEU A 85 2.96 0.64 -11.81
C LEU A 85 2.27 0.24 -13.12
N ALA A 86 1.33 1.04 -13.61
CA ALA A 86 0.68 0.80 -14.90
C ALA A 86 1.67 0.83 -16.06
N ALA A 87 2.61 1.80 -16.06
CA ALA A 87 3.66 1.88 -17.08
C ALA A 87 4.59 0.65 -17.08
N ARG A 88 4.68 -0.08 -15.95
CA ARG A 88 5.42 -1.34 -15.79
C ARG A 88 4.57 -2.58 -16.04
N GLY A 89 3.32 -2.42 -16.48
CA GLY A 89 2.39 -3.52 -16.74
C GLY A 89 1.85 -4.20 -15.48
N PHE A 90 1.95 -3.56 -14.31
CA PHE A 90 1.39 -4.09 -13.08
C PHE A 90 -0.15 -3.94 -13.07
N PRO A 91 -0.91 -4.97 -12.67
CA PRO A 91 -2.38 -4.92 -12.61
C PRO A 91 -2.88 -4.00 -11.49
N LEU A 92 -3.47 -2.85 -11.83
CA LEU A 92 -3.90 -1.86 -10.83
C LEU A 92 -5.07 -2.34 -9.94
N ASP A 93 -5.84 -3.32 -10.38
CA ASP A 93 -6.84 -3.98 -9.53
C ASP A 93 -6.18 -4.67 -8.33
N ARG A 94 -4.98 -5.23 -8.53
CA ARG A 94 -4.18 -5.79 -7.44
C ARG A 94 -3.57 -4.72 -6.54
N LEU A 95 -3.20 -3.55 -7.07
CA LEU A 95 -2.78 -2.41 -6.23
C LEU A 95 -3.92 -1.99 -5.31
N ALA A 96 -5.14 -1.84 -5.86
CA ALA A 96 -6.32 -1.53 -5.06
C ALA A 96 -6.58 -2.59 -3.99
N ARG A 97 -6.43 -3.88 -4.32
CA ARG A 97 -6.60 -4.95 -3.33
C ARG A 97 -5.50 -4.95 -2.26
N ASN A 98 -4.25 -4.68 -2.61
CA ASN A 98 -3.17 -4.53 -1.64
C ASN A 98 -3.45 -3.38 -0.65
N LEU A 99 -4.00 -2.26 -1.12
CA LEU A 99 -4.42 -1.15 -0.25
C LEU A 99 -5.55 -1.53 0.71
N ASP A 100 -6.54 -2.30 0.26
CA ASP A 100 -7.57 -2.84 1.17
C ASP A 100 -6.95 -3.77 2.23
N LEU A 101 -6.06 -4.67 1.83
CA LEU A 101 -5.38 -5.59 2.75
C LEU A 101 -4.54 -4.82 3.78
N ALA A 102 -3.87 -3.74 3.37
CA ALA A 102 -3.17 -2.85 4.28
C ALA A 102 -4.15 -2.19 5.27
N ALA A 103 -5.31 -1.74 4.80
CA ALA A 103 -6.36 -1.17 5.66
C ALA A 103 -6.88 -2.19 6.68
N GLU A 104 -7.17 -3.42 6.26
CA GLU A 104 -7.60 -4.52 7.12
C GLU A 104 -6.55 -4.80 8.22
N VAL A 105 -5.28 -4.92 7.84
CA VAL A 105 -4.17 -5.16 8.78
C VAL A 105 -4.01 -4.01 9.78
N VAL A 106 -4.05 -2.76 9.32
CA VAL A 106 -3.98 -1.59 10.21
C VAL A 106 -5.16 -1.57 11.19
N LEU A 107 -6.36 -1.89 10.73
CA LEU A 107 -7.56 -1.92 11.57
C LEU A 107 -7.47 -2.98 12.69
N GLU A 108 -6.87 -4.13 12.38
CA GLU A 108 -6.67 -5.23 13.33
C GLU A 108 -5.53 -4.94 14.32
N GLU A 109 -4.37 -4.51 13.82
CA GLU A 109 -3.13 -4.40 14.60
C GLU A 109 -2.96 -3.05 15.32
N VAL A 110 -3.61 -1.99 14.83
CA VAL A 110 -3.55 -0.64 15.41
C VAL A 110 -4.93 -0.26 15.95
N SER A 111 -5.31 -0.86 17.08
CA SER A 111 -6.66 -0.74 17.66
C SER A 111 -6.95 0.61 18.36
N THR A 112 -6.51 1.72 17.77
CA THR A 112 -6.77 3.10 18.23
C THR A 112 -7.74 3.82 17.29
N GLU A 113 -8.24 4.99 17.70
CA GLU A 113 -9.03 5.83 16.79
C GLU A 113 -8.22 6.31 15.59
N LEU A 114 -6.96 6.70 15.81
CA LEU A 114 -6.04 7.06 14.74
C LEU A 114 -5.75 5.89 13.80
N GLY A 115 -5.66 4.66 14.32
CA GLY A 115 -5.55 3.45 13.50
C GLY A 115 -6.78 3.22 12.61
N ARG A 116 -7.99 3.47 13.13
CA ARG A 116 -9.22 3.43 12.31
C ARG A 116 -9.23 4.48 11.21
N LEU A 117 -8.78 5.70 11.50
CA LEU A 117 -8.66 6.76 10.49
C LEU A 117 -7.64 6.38 9.42
N TRP A 118 -6.48 5.83 9.82
CA TRP A 118 -5.45 5.36 8.91
C TRP A 118 -5.94 4.24 8.00
N ALA A 119 -6.66 3.25 8.54
CA ALA A 119 -7.31 2.22 7.73
C ALA A 119 -8.32 2.83 6.74
N GLY A 120 -9.10 3.83 7.17
CA GLY A 120 -10.02 4.58 6.31
C GLY A 120 -9.32 5.28 5.15
N VAL A 121 -8.16 5.92 5.39
CA VAL A 121 -7.33 6.54 4.36
C VAL A 121 -6.88 5.52 3.31
N LEU A 122 -6.38 4.35 3.74
CA LEU A 122 -5.92 3.29 2.84
C LEU A 122 -7.07 2.73 1.99
N ALA A 123 -8.24 2.49 2.59
CA ALA A 123 -9.43 2.02 1.89
C ALA A 123 -9.99 3.06 0.89
N ALA A 124 -9.92 4.36 1.23
CA ALA A 124 -10.26 5.44 0.31
C ALA A 124 -9.30 5.47 -0.89
N ALA A 125 -7.99 5.32 -0.66
CA ALA A 125 -7.01 5.24 -1.74
C ALA A 125 -7.25 4.02 -2.65
N ALA A 126 -7.61 2.86 -2.10
CA ALA A 126 -8.01 1.69 -2.89
C ALA A 126 -9.22 2.00 -3.80
N THR A 127 -10.18 2.75 -3.27
CA THR A 127 -11.36 3.21 -4.01
C THR A 127 -10.98 4.17 -5.15
N SER A 128 -10.07 5.12 -4.89
CA SER A 128 -9.53 6.03 -5.91
C SER A 128 -8.89 5.26 -7.06
N VAL A 129 -8.07 4.23 -6.77
CA VAL A 129 -7.46 3.37 -7.81
C VAL A 129 -8.53 2.64 -8.66
N ARG A 130 -9.56 2.09 -8.02
CA ARG A 130 -10.67 1.42 -8.74
C ARG A 130 -11.46 2.38 -9.64
N LEU A 131 -11.68 3.62 -9.20
CA LEU A 131 -12.37 4.62 -10.02
C LEU A 131 -11.56 4.99 -11.26
N ARG A 132 -10.22 5.09 -11.15
CA ARG A 132 -9.33 5.29 -12.30
C ARG A 132 -9.46 4.18 -13.33
N LEU A 133 -9.48 2.92 -12.89
CA LEU A 133 -9.67 1.76 -13.78
C LEU A 133 -10.97 1.86 -14.57
N ARG A 134 -12.07 2.26 -13.91
CA ARG A 134 -13.37 2.45 -14.56
C ARG A 134 -13.37 3.60 -15.56
N ALA A 135 -12.71 4.72 -15.22
CA ALA A 135 -12.60 5.88 -16.10
C ALA A 135 -11.66 5.65 -17.31
N GLY A 136 -10.65 4.79 -17.16
CA GLY A 136 -9.71 4.41 -18.23
C GLY A 136 -10.25 3.35 -19.20
N HIS A 137 -11.33 2.64 -18.84
CA HIS A 137 -12.00 1.69 -19.71
C HIS A 137 -12.88 2.42 -20.73
N LYS A 138 -12.35 2.72 -21.91
CA LYS A 138 -13.20 3.00 -23.08
C LYS A 138 -13.85 1.69 -23.53
N PRO A 139 -15.19 1.62 -23.70
CA PRO A 139 -15.78 0.48 -24.38
C PRO A 139 -15.23 0.48 -25.82
N GLY A 140 -14.52 -0.59 -26.17
CA GLY A 140 -14.18 -0.91 -27.56
C GLY A 140 -15.38 -1.51 -28.27
#